data_AF-A0A343JDG8-F1
#
_entry.id   AF-A0A343JDG8-F1
#
_cell.length_a   1.000
_cell.length_b   1.000
_cell.length_c   1.000
_cell.angle_alpha   90.00
_cell.angle_beta   90.00
_cell.angle_gamma   90.00
#
_symmetry.space_group_name_H-M   'P 1'
#
loop_
_entity.id
_entity.type
_entity.pdbx_description
1 polymer ?
#
loop_
_entity_poly.entity_id
_entity_poly.type
_entity_poly.pdbx_seq_one_letter_code
_entity_poly.pdbx_strand_id
1 'polypeptide(L)'
;MKSGKTNNKEGLGLGLILLSGYFLLLTAYSIFASIMQLMNLEEYNKFILEQGYSQVEITSSQVIVSLAIGVVLLISIILILLKKVIGVYLFVGVQIVNIIASIIINGFNIKLIFGLILPGLLVYFIYRKKEIYIKK
;
A
#
# COMPACT_ATOMS: atom_id res chain seq x y z
N MET A 1 10.00 15.96 -45.52
CA MET A 1 10.54 14.94 -44.60
C MET A 1 11.40 15.60 -43.54
N LYS A 2 10.89 15.76 -42.31
CA LYS A 2 11.73 16.02 -41.12
C LYS A 2 11.30 15.04 -40.05
N SER A 3 12.13 14.00 -39.90
CA SER A 3 12.05 13.01 -38.84
C SER A 3 12.42 13.69 -37.52
N GLY A 4 11.43 13.91 -36.66
CA GLY A 4 11.61 14.33 -35.27
C GLY A 4 11.16 13.21 -34.35
N LYS A 5 12.02 12.21 -34.13
CA LYS A 5 11.84 11.20 -33.09
C LYS A 5 11.92 11.88 -31.71
N THR A 6 10.80 12.30 -31.14
CA THR A 6 10.71 12.53 -29.69
C THR A 6 10.47 11.19 -29.00
N ASN A 7 11.54 10.39 -28.89
CA ASN A 7 11.56 9.24 -27.99
C ASN A 7 11.68 9.76 -26.55
N ASN A 8 10.62 10.32 -25.98
CA ASN A 8 10.55 10.56 -24.53
C ASN A 8 10.40 9.22 -23.83
N LYS A 9 11.51 8.48 -23.70
CA LYS A 9 11.67 7.44 -22.67
C LYS A 9 11.85 8.14 -21.33
N GLU A 10 10.84 8.85 -20.87
CA GLU A 10 10.89 9.44 -19.54
C GLU A 10 10.95 8.32 -18.51
N GLY A 11 12.11 8.21 -17.88
CA GLY A 11 12.36 7.29 -16.78
C GLY A 11 11.50 7.65 -15.57
N LEU A 12 11.15 6.63 -14.79
CA LEU A 12 10.60 6.86 -13.45
C LEU A 12 11.65 7.66 -12.66
N GLY A 13 11.20 8.72 -11.99
CA GLY A 13 12.11 9.48 -11.12
C GLY A 13 12.64 8.57 -10.02
N LEU A 14 13.90 8.74 -9.63
CA LEU A 14 14.55 7.97 -8.55
C LEU A 14 13.68 7.91 -7.28
N GLY A 15 13.06 9.02 -6.89
CA GLY A 15 12.16 9.06 -5.72
C GLY A 15 10.96 8.12 -5.83
N LEU A 16 10.36 7.99 -7.02
CA LEU A 16 9.23 7.08 -7.24
C LEU A 16 9.69 5.61 -7.21
N ILE A 17 10.86 5.31 -7.78
CA ILE A 17 11.45 3.97 -7.73
C ILE A 17 11.77 3.58 -6.28
N LEU A 18 12.43 4.47 -5.53
CA LEU A 18 12.80 4.21 -4.14
C LEU A 18 11.58 4.05 -3.23
N LEU A 19 10.59 4.94 -3.33
CA LEU A 19 9.37 4.83 -2.53
C LEU A 19 8.55 3.60 -2.91
N SER A 20 8.37 3.32 -4.19
CA SER A 20 7.65 2.12 -4.63
C SER A 20 8.37 0.85 -4.20
N GLY A 21 9.71 0.82 -4.27
CA GLY A 21 10.52 -0.29 -3.78
C GLY A 21 10.39 -0.50 -2.27
N TYR A 22 10.40 0.60 -1.50
CA TYR A 22 10.16 0.56 -0.05
C TYR A 22 8.76 0.03 0.28
N PHE A 23 7.73 0.52 -0.42
CA PHE A 23 6.36 0.03 -0.28
C PHE A 23 6.23 -1.45 -0.66
N LEU A 24 6.96 -1.90 -1.68
CA LEU A 24 7.03 -3.31 -2.09
C LEU A 24 7.56 -4.19 -0.96
N LEU A 25 8.67 -3.80 -0.34
CA LEU A 25 9.26 -4.54 0.79
C LEU A 25 8.31 -4.59 1.98
N LEU A 26 7.72 -3.46 2.37
CA LEU A 26 6.76 -3.41 3.47
C LEU A 26 5.53 -4.28 3.21
N THR A 27 4.98 -4.22 1.99
CA THR A 27 3.78 -4.98 1.63
C THR A 27 4.08 -6.47 1.56
N ALA A 28 5.23 -6.87 0.99
CA ALA A 28 5.66 -8.26 0.96
C ALA A 28 5.87 -8.82 2.39
N TYR A 29 6.52 -8.05 3.26
CA TYR A 29 6.67 -8.41 4.67
C TYR A 29 5.32 -8.55 5.38
N SER A 30 4.40 -7.60 5.16
CA SER A 30 3.06 -7.62 5.75
C SER A 30 2.24 -8.85 5.30
N ILE A 31 2.31 -9.22 4.02
CA ILE A 31 1.67 -10.44 3.51
C ILE A 31 2.28 -11.67 4.18
N PHE A 32 3.60 -11.77 4.23
CA PHE A 32 4.28 -12.89 4.88
C PHE A 32 3.89 -13.02 6.36
N ALA A 33 3.90 -11.91 7.10
CA ALA A 33 3.48 -11.87 8.49
C ALA A 33 2.01 -12.32 8.66
N SER A 34 1.12 -11.88 7.77
CA SER A 34 -0.29 -12.27 7.80
C SER A 34 -0.50 -13.77 7.52
N ILE A 35 0.30 -14.36 6.64
CA ILE A 35 0.29 -15.82 6.39
C ILE A 35 0.75 -16.56 7.64
N MET A 36 1.86 -16.15 8.24
CA MET A 36 2.38 -16.77 9.47
C MET A 36 1.38 -16.66 10.62
N GLN A 37 0.69 -15.51 10.72
CA GLN A 37 -0.38 -15.28 11.69
C GLN A 37 -1.58 -16.20 11.45
N LEU A 38 -1.98 -16.41 10.20
CA LEU A 38 -3.10 -17.30 9.87
C LEU A 38 -2.78 -18.76 10.20
N MET A 39 -1.53 -19.20 9.95
CA MET A 39 -1.08 -20.56 10.24
C MET A 39 -0.99 -20.85 11.75
N ASN A 40 -0.66 -19.84 12.56
CA ASN A 40 -0.45 -19.97 14.00
C ASN A 40 -1.44 -19.11 14.81
N LEU A 41 -2.68 -19.00 14.35
CA LEU A 41 -3.65 -18.03 14.87
C LEU A 41 -3.89 -18.20 16.38
N GLU A 42 -3.99 -19.44 16.86
CA GLU A 42 -4.20 -19.75 18.28
C GLU A 42 -3.00 -19.33 19.15
N GLU A 43 -1.78 -19.63 18.72
CA GLU A 43 -0.56 -19.23 19.42
C GLU A 43 -0.42 -17.70 19.42
N TYR A 44 -0.77 -17.06 18.31
CA TYR A 44 -0.77 -15.61 18.20
C TYR A 44 -1.78 -14.95 19.14
N ASN A 45 -3.00 -15.50 19.23
CA ASN A 45 -4.01 -15.01 20.16
C ASN A 45 -3.58 -15.24 21.62
N LYS A 46 -2.99 -16.40 21.96
CA LYS A 46 -2.42 -16.65 23.29
C LYS A 46 -1.32 -15.65 23.64
N PHE A 47 -0.40 -15.40 22.71
CA PHE A 47 0.67 -14.42 22.89
C PHE A 47 0.15 -13.00 23.10
N ILE A 48 -0.91 -12.59 22.41
CA ILE A 48 -1.57 -11.29 22.61
C ILE A 48 -2.24 -11.22 23.99
N LEU A 49 -2.90 -12.30 24.42
CA LEU A 49 -3.50 -12.38 25.76
C LEU A 49 -2.45 -12.29 26.87
N GLU A 50 -1.31 -12.96 26.71
CA GLU A 50 -0.17 -12.91 27.65
C GLU A 50 0.45 -11.51 27.76
N GLN A 51 0.38 -10.72 26.68
CA GLN A 51 0.80 -9.32 26.68
C GLN A 51 -0.23 -8.35 27.30
N GLY A 52 -1.36 -8.86 27.82
CA GLY A 52 -2.38 -8.04 28.48
C GLY A 52 -3.42 -7.43 27.55
N TYR A 53 -3.45 -7.83 26.27
CA TYR A 53 -4.47 -7.38 25.30
C TYR A 53 -5.71 -8.28 25.34
N SER A 54 -6.29 -8.47 26.53
CA SER A 54 -7.37 -9.43 26.81
C SER A 54 -8.66 -9.24 26.00
N GLN A 55 -8.82 -8.08 25.36
CA GLN A 55 -10.02 -7.69 24.62
C GLN A 55 -9.87 -7.77 23.10
N VAL A 56 -8.69 -8.17 22.60
CA VAL A 56 -8.40 -8.23 21.17
C VAL A 56 -8.21 -9.69 20.77
N GLU A 57 -9.29 -10.34 20.37
CA GLU A 57 -9.22 -11.63 19.69
C GLU A 57 -9.13 -11.40 18.18
N ILE A 58 -8.04 -11.85 17.57
CA ILE A 58 -7.87 -11.75 16.13
C ILE A 58 -8.57 -12.95 15.48
N THR A 59 -9.54 -12.64 14.62
CA THR A 59 -10.29 -13.66 13.89
C THR A 59 -9.63 -13.97 12.55
N SER A 60 -9.78 -15.21 12.09
CA SER A 60 -9.26 -15.65 10.79
C SER A 60 -9.82 -14.79 9.64
N SER A 61 -11.08 -14.36 9.74
CA SER A 61 -11.72 -13.47 8.76
C SER A 61 -11.03 -12.11 8.67
N GLN A 62 -10.64 -11.50 9.78
CA GLN A 62 -9.91 -10.23 9.79
C GLN A 62 -8.52 -10.38 9.12
N VAL A 63 -7.82 -11.47 9.40
CA VAL A 63 -6.50 -11.76 8.79
C VAL A 63 -6.64 -11.98 7.29
N ILE A 64 -7.65 -12.74 6.85
CA ILE A 64 -7.93 -12.99 5.41
C ILE A 64 -8.25 -11.68 4.67
N VAL A 65 -9.07 -10.80 5.26
CA VAL A 65 -9.38 -9.49 4.66
C VAL A 65 -8.11 -8.64 4.54
N SER A 66 -7.28 -8.61 5.60
CA SER A 66 -6.02 -7.86 5.61
C SER A 66 -5.03 -8.41 4.56
N LEU A 67 -4.95 -9.73 4.42
CA LEU A 67 -4.16 -10.39 3.40
C LEU A 67 -4.62 -10.00 1.98
N ALA A 68 -5.93 -10.01 1.73
CA ALA A 68 -6.49 -9.63 0.44
C ALA A 68 -6.17 -8.16 0.09
N ILE A 69 -6.31 -7.25 1.05
CA ILE A 69 -5.94 -5.83 0.88
C ILE A 69 -4.43 -5.70 0.60
N GLY A 70 -3.60 -6.46 1.31
CA GLY A 70 -2.14 -6.50 1.09
C GLY A 70 -1.79 -6.94 -0.34
N VAL A 71 -2.44 -7.98 -0.86
CA VAL A 71 -2.23 -8.46 -2.23
C VAL A 71 -2.64 -7.41 -3.26
N VAL A 72 -3.78 -6.74 -3.07
CA VAL A 72 -4.22 -5.66 -3.96
C VAL A 72 -3.24 -4.49 -3.94
N LEU A 73 -2.72 -4.10 -2.77
CA LEU A 73 -1.68 -3.07 -2.66
C LEU A 73 -0.39 -3.47 -3.38
N LEU A 74 0.04 -4.72 -3.23
CA LEU A 74 1.23 -5.25 -3.90
C LEU A 74 1.10 -5.13 -5.42
N ILE A 75 -0.03 -5.60 -5.96
CA ILE A 75 -0.34 -5.50 -7.40
C ILE A 75 -0.36 -4.03 -7.84
N SER A 76 -0.95 -3.15 -7.04
CA SER A 76 -1.02 -1.72 -7.32
C SER A 76 0.37 -1.09 -7.45
N ILE A 77 1.29 -1.40 -6.54
CA ILE A 77 2.67 -0.89 -6.55
C ILE A 77 3.44 -1.42 -7.76
N ILE A 78 3.28 -2.71 -8.09
CA ILE A 78 3.89 -3.30 -9.30
C ILE A 78 3.37 -2.58 -10.55
N LEU A 79 2.07 -2.34 -10.65
CA LEU A 79 1.48 -1.60 -11.77
C LEU A 79 1.97 -0.15 -11.85
N ILE A 80 2.20 0.52 -10.71
CA ILE A 80 2.82 1.85 -10.64
C ILE A 80 4.24 1.82 -11.22
N LEU A 81 5.05 0.82 -10.87
CA LEU A 81 6.38 0.62 -11.43
C LEU A 81 6.36 0.27 -12.92
N LEU A 82 5.32 -0.43 -13.38
CA LEU A 82 5.08 -0.72 -14.80
C LEU A 82 4.46 0.46 -15.57
N LYS A 83 4.36 1.64 -14.95
CA LYS A 83 3.80 2.86 -15.56
C LYS A 83 2.34 2.73 -16.00
N LYS A 84 1.56 1.88 -15.32
CA LYS A 84 0.13 1.67 -15.60
C LYS A 84 -0.73 2.53 -14.69
N VAL A 85 -1.59 3.38 -15.26
CA VAL A 85 -2.47 4.30 -14.50
C VAL A 85 -3.41 3.57 -13.55
N ILE A 86 -3.88 2.39 -13.95
CA ILE A 86 -4.74 1.56 -13.10
C ILE A 86 -4.09 1.23 -11.75
N GLY A 87 -2.77 1.09 -11.69
CA GLY A 87 -2.05 0.89 -10.43
C GLY A 87 -2.14 2.10 -9.50
N VAL A 88 -2.14 3.32 -10.06
CA VAL A 88 -2.30 4.56 -9.29
C VAL A 88 -3.72 4.63 -8.71
N TYR A 89 -4.74 4.36 -9.50
CA TYR A 89 -6.13 4.39 -9.04
C TYR A 89 -6.39 3.33 -7.96
N LEU A 90 -5.87 2.12 -8.12
CA LEU A 90 -6.00 1.07 -7.11
C LEU A 90 -5.28 1.46 -5.81
N PHE A 91 -4.05 1.96 -5.90
CA PHE A 91 -3.30 2.38 -4.71
C PHE A 91 -4.04 3.48 -3.95
N VAL A 92 -4.41 4.56 -4.63
CA VAL A 92 -5.12 5.69 -4.01
C VAL A 92 -6.48 5.24 -3.44
N GLY A 93 -7.22 4.42 -4.18
CA GLY A 93 -8.51 3.87 -3.74
C GLY A 93 -8.38 3.08 -2.45
N VAL A 94 -7.42 2.15 -2.38
CA VAL A 94 -7.20 1.35 -1.16
C VAL A 94 -6.75 2.23 0.02
N GLN A 95 -5.88 3.23 -0.21
CA GLN A 95 -5.47 4.15 0.86
C GLN A 95 -6.67 4.93 1.41
N ILE A 96 -7.56 5.42 0.55
CA ILE A 96 -8.78 6.12 0.98
C ILE A 96 -9.67 5.20 1.82
N VAL A 97 -9.91 3.96 1.37
CA VAL A 97 -10.72 2.98 2.12
C VAL A 97 -10.08 2.70 3.48
N ASN A 98 -8.77 2.50 3.54
CA ASN A 98 -8.06 2.25 4.79
C ASN A 98 -8.16 3.42 5.78
N ILE A 99 -8.09 4.66 5.29
CA ILE A 99 -8.27 5.86 6.13
C ILE A 99 -9.68 5.89 6.70
N ILE A 100 -10.70 5.72 5.86
CA ILE A 100 -12.10 5.74 6.27
C ILE A 100 -12.37 4.65 7.31
N ALA A 101 -11.92 3.42 7.05
CA ALA A 101 -12.05 2.30 7.98
C ALA A 101 -11.34 2.59 9.31
N SER A 102 -10.14 3.17 9.28
CA SER A 102 -9.40 3.49 10.50
C SER A 102 -10.09 4.57 11.33
N ILE A 103 -10.68 5.60 10.70
CA ILE A 103 -11.46 6.62 11.39
C ILE A 103 -12.72 6.02 12.03
N ILE A 104 -13.40 5.09 11.35
CA ILE A 104 -14.60 4.43 11.88
C ILE A 104 -14.26 3.57 13.11
N ILE A 105 -13.18 2.78 13.03
CA ILE A 105 -12.82 1.81 14.08
C ILE A 105 -12.13 2.49 15.27
N ASN A 106 -11.15 3.35 15.00
CA ASN A 106 -10.26 3.91 16.02
C ASN A 106 -10.55 5.39 16.35
N GLY A 107 -11.50 6.01 15.64
CA GLY A 107 -11.72 7.46 15.69
C GLY A 107 -10.64 8.25 14.93
N PHE A 108 -10.82 9.57 14.86
CA PHE A 108 -9.81 10.45 14.28
C PHE A 108 -8.66 10.67 15.28
N ASN A 109 -7.42 10.39 14.85
CA ASN A 109 -6.21 10.55 15.66
C ASN A 109 -5.08 11.20 14.84
N ILE A 110 -4.25 12.04 15.47
CA ILE A 110 -3.06 12.67 14.86
C ILE A 110 -2.12 11.63 14.22
N LYS A 111 -2.06 10.41 14.77
CA LYS A 111 -1.26 9.30 14.23
C LYS A 111 -1.66 8.91 12.80
N LEU A 112 -2.92 9.11 12.41
CA LEU A 112 -3.39 8.85 11.05
C LEU A 112 -2.70 9.77 10.03
N ILE A 113 -2.45 11.02 10.42
CA ILE A 113 -1.77 12.00 9.55
C ILE A 113 -0.34 11.55 9.27
N PHE A 114 0.38 11.09 10.29
CA PHE A 114 1.74 10.57 10.12
C PHE A 114 1.78 9.30 9.25
N GLY A 115 0.79 8.41 9.40
CA GLY A 115 0.64 7.23 8.55
C GLY A 115 0.41 7.56 7.07
N LEU A 116 -0.10 8.76 6.77
CA LEU A 116 -0.40 9.22 5.41
C LEU A 116 0.74 9.95 4.71
N ILE A 117 1.81 10.30 5.41
CA ILE A 117 2.94 11.03 4.82
C ILE A 117 3.57 10.21 3.69
N LEU A 118 3.84 8.93 3.94
CA LEU A 118 4.46 8.02 2.97
C LEU A 118 3.54 7.76 1.76
N PRO A 119 2.26 7.36 1.93
CA PRO A 119 1.33 7.22 0.82
C PRO A 119 1.14 8.53 0.04
N GLY A 120 0.99 9.65 0.75
CA GLY A 120 0.81 10.98 0.17
C GLY A 120 2.02 11.43 -0.65
N LEU A 121 3.23 11.14 -0.19
CA LEU A 121 4.46 11.45 -0.92
C LEU A 121 4.58 10.64 -2.21
N LEU A 122 4.19 9.36 -2.19
CA LEU A 122 4.16 8.53 -3.42
C LEU A 122 3.16 9.10 -4.43
N VAL A 123 1.96 9.47 -3.97
CA VAL A 123 0.93 10.11 -4.82
C VAL A 123 1.43 11.45 -5.36
N TYR A 124 2.10 12.26 -4.55
CA TYR A 124 2.72 13.52 -4.97
C TYR A 124 3.76 13.31 -6.07
N PHE A 125 4.64 12.31 -5.94
CA PHE A 125 5.63 11.99 -6.98
C PHE A 125 4.98 11.49 -8.28
N ILE A 126 3.92 10.69 -8.17
CA ILE A 126 3.12 10.26 -9.33
C ILE A 126 2.52 11.48 -10.03
N TYR A 127 1.93 12.41 -9.26
CA TYR A 127 1.31 13.63 -9.82
C TYR A 127 2.33 14.53 -10.51
N ARG A 128 3.53 14.70 -9.94
CA ARG A 128 4.63 15.46 -10.57
C ARG A 128 5.08 14.84 -11.90
N LYS A 129 4.94 13.52 -12.04
CA LYS A 129 5.30 12.74 -13.23
C LYS A 129 4.05 12.28 -14.00
N LYS A 130 2.94 13.03 -13.91
CA LYS A 130 1.65 12.66 -14.52
C LYS A 130 1.74 12.32 -16.00
N GLU A 131 2.67 12.93 -16.74
CA GLU A 131 2.91 12.71 -18.17
C GLU A 131 3.33 11.27 -18.50
N ILE A 132 3.92 10.55 -17.54
CA ILE A 132 4.31 9.14 -17.68
C ILE A 132 3.10 8.21 -17.60
N TYR A 133 2.09 8.59 -16.82
CA TYR A 133 0.93 7.76 -16.52
C TYR A 133 -0.26 8.17 -17.37
N ILE A 134 -0.62 9.44 -17.33
CA ILE A 134 -1.71 10.05 -18.10
C ILE A 134 -1.14 10.43 -19.48
N LYS A 135 -1.00 9.43 -20.34
CA LYS A 135 -0.74 9.66 -21.76
C LYS A 135 -1.95 10.40 -22.36
N LYS A 136 -1.69 11.53 -23.01
CA LYS A 136 -2.69 12.26 -23.82
C LYS A 136 -3.07 11.46 -25.05
#